data_AF-A0A935NJE8-F1
#
_entry.id   AF-A0A935NJE8-F1
#
_cell.length_a   1.000
_cell.length_b   1.000
_cell.length_c   1.000
_cell.angle_alpha   90.00
_cell.angle_beta   90.00
_cell.angle_gamma   90.00
#
_symmetry.space_group_name_H-M   'P 1'
#
loop_
_entity.id
_entity.type
_entity.pdbx_description
1 polymer ?
#
loop_
_entity_poly.entity_id
_entity_poly.type
_entity_poly.pdbx_seq_one_letter_code
_entity_poly.pdbx_strand_id
1 'polypeptide(L)'
;MTQKLFTFFLLSIAPLALVWGQCTTPFISEYVEGSNNNKAIEIANPSDKDLDLSDYRLIRWQNGSAVYDAAFSIDLTGITVKAKDVVVLVIDKQDCTKTGQDTCVFADLKAQTDYYICPDYNVSSTMYFNGNDAMSLNKISDNGQMPFGAFVDIFGLIGEDPGQSWTDTYPYTQAAGGAYWTRDQTLIRKPGITQGVTTNPGTPYTGAWNPTAEWDSLPRNTFNQLGFHQCDCGMLAGINNHNPLANNFTMYPNPTTGNLYFEAPKLVSQVQILTLAGLETTAIKPNSQKFTLNTSDLPQGTYFVKLQYIDKTMYLRKVVVQ
;
A
#
# COMPACT_ATOMS: atom_id res chain seq x y z
N MET A 1 -10.53 0.36 72.26
CA MET A 1 -10.06 -0.64 71.28
C MET A 1 -10.50 -0.19 69.90
N THR A 2 -9.62 0.44 69.13
CA THR A 2 -9.90 0.86 67.74
C THR A 2 -9.25 -0.13 66.79
N GLN A 3 -10.05 -1.06 66.26
CA GLN A 3 -9.61 -2.00 65.22
C GLN A 3 -9.39 -1.23 63.91
N LYS A 4 -8.14 -1.21 63.42
CA LYS A 4 -7.82 -0.73 62.07
C LYS A 4 -8.10 -1.84 61.08
N LEU A 5 -9.09 -1.63 60.21
CA LEU A 5 -9.45 -2.50 59.10
C LEU A 5 -8.39 -2.36 58.00
N PHE A 6 -7.60 -3.40 57.75
CA PHE A 6 -6.64 -3.44 56.64
C PHE A 6 -7.34 -4.01 55.41
N THR A 7 -7.66 -3.15 54.45
CA THR A 7 -8.23 -3.55 53.16
C THR A 7 -7.09 -4.05 52.26
N PHE A 8 -7.01 -5.36 52.04
CA PHE A 8 -6.10 -5.95 51.06
C PHE A 8 -6.64 -5.70 49.64
N PHE A 9 -5.91 -4.87 48.88
CA PHE A 9 -6.16 -4.68 47.44
C PHE A 9 -5.54 -5.89 46.70
N LEU A 10 -6.38 -6.82 46.24
CA LEU A 10 -5.95 -7.88 45.31
C LEU A 10 -5.65 -7.23 43.95
N LEU A 11 -4.37 -7.08 43.63
CA LEU A 11 -3.91 -6.64 42.31
C LEU A 11 -4.13 -7.80 41.33
N SER A 12 -5.23 -7.76 40.58
CA SER A 12 -5.47 -8.69 39.48
C SER A 12 -4.43 -8.44 38.39
N ILE A 13 -3.44 -9.31 38.26
CA ILE A 13 -2.56 -9.33 37.09
C ILE A 13 -3.39 -9.95 35.95
N ALA A 14 -3.99 -9.12 35.11
CA ALA A 14 -4.56 -9.58 33.85
C ALA A 14 -3.41 -10.13 32.99
N PRO A 15 -3.50 -11.36 32.45
CA PRO A 15 -2.52 -11.81 31.48
C PRO A 15 -2.56 -10.86 30.27
N LEU A 16 -1.41 -10.28 29.92
CA LEU A 16 -1.25 -9.65 28.61
C LEU A 16 -1.48 -10.74 27.55
N ALA A 17 -2.69 -10.78 26.99
CA ALA A 17 -2.89 -11.46 25.73
C ALA A 17 -2.06 -10.71 24.69
N LEU A 18 -0.96 -11.32 24.22
CA LEU A 18 -0.31 -10.85 23.01
C LEU A 18 -1.34 -10.92 21.87
N VAL A 19 -1.67 -9.77 21.30
CA VAL A 19 -2.59 -9.62 20.18
C VAL A 19 -1.88 -10.10 18.91
N TRP A 20 -1.88 -11.41 18.64
CA TRP A 20 -1.30 -12.00 17.43
C TRP A 20 -2.24 -11.92 16.21
N GLY A 21 -2.94 -10.79 16.03
CA GLY A 21 -3.97 -10.63 14.99
C GLY A 21 -3.61 -9.71 13.83
N GLN A 22 -2.45 -9.05 13.87
CA GLN A 22 -2.07 -8.07 12.83
C GLN A 22 -1.73 -8.83 11.53
N CYS A 23 -2.20 -8.32 10.38
CA CYS A 23 -1.80 -8.79 9.04
C CYS A 23 -2.34 -10.14 8.54
N THR A 24 -3.63 -10.37 8.71
CA THR A 24 -4.30 -11.57 8.18
C THR A 24 -5.35 -11.26 7.12
N THR A 25 -5.87 -10.04 7.11
CA THR A 25 -6.94 -9.60 6.21
C THR A 25 -6.37 -8.74 5.09
N PRO A 26 -6.85 -8.89 3.83
CA PRO A 26 -6.45 -7.99 2.76
C PRO A 26 -6.94 -6.57 3.04
N PHE A 27 -6.32 -5.58 2.40
CA PHE A 27 -6.75 -4.19 2.49
C PHE A 27 -6.32 -3.43 1.23
N ILE A 28 -6.86 -2.24 1.02
CA ILE A 28 -6.52 -1.39 -0.12
C ILE A 28 -5.17 -0.73 0.17
N SER A 29 -4.16 -1.01 -0.67
CA SER A 29 -2.81 -0.48 -0.51
C SER A 29 -2.51 0.72 -1.43
N GLU A 30 -3.23 0.87 -2.54
CA GLU A 30 -3.10 2.03 -3.42
C GLU A 30 -4.45 2.39 -4.06
N TYR A 31 -4.69 3.70 -4.21
CA TYR A 31 -5.82 4.28 -4.92
C TYR A 31 -5.30 5.24 -5.97
N VAL A 32 -5.74 5.08 -7.23
CA VAL A 32 -5.29 5.93 -8.34
C VAL A 32 -6.49 6.60 -9.00
N GLU A 33 -6.60 7.91 -8.86
CA GLU A 33 -7.49 8.77 -9.63
C GLU A 33 -6.65 9.64 -10.57
N GLY A 34 -6.35 9.09 -11.75
CA GLY A 34 -5.55 9.74 -12.77
C GLY A 34 -6.39 10.50 -13.80
N SER A 35 -5.71 11.05 -14.80
CA SER A 35 -6.36 11.75 -15.92
C SER A 35 -7.22 10.79 -16.74
N ASN A 36 -8.34 11.28 -17.30
CA ASN A 36 -9.26 10.47 -18.12
C ASN A 36 -9.69 9.19 -17.37
N ASN A 37 -9.57 8.05 -18.05
CA ASN A 37 -9.90 6.73 -17.54
C ASN A 37 -8.76 6.08 -16.72
N ASN A 38 -7.68 6.77 -16.35
CA ASN A 38 -6.64 6.15 -15.53
C ASN A 38 -7.15 5.97 -14.09
N LYS A 39 -7.67 4.79 -13.79
CA LYS A 39 -8.25 4.42 -12.48
C LYS A 39 -7.72 3.06 -12.06
N ALA A 40 -7.19 2.97 -10.85
CA ALA A 40 -6.69 1.71 -10.30
C ALA A 40 -6.93 1.61 -8.79
N ILE A 41 -7.08 0.37 -8.33
CA ILE A 41 -7.11 -0.01 -6.92
C ILE A 41 -6.12 -1.16 -6.76
N GLU A 42 -5.20 -1.02 -5.83
CA GLU A 42 -4.31 -2.12 -5.43
C GLU A 42 -4.81 -2.73 -4.11
N ILE A 43 -4.86 -4.06 -4.05
CA ILE A 43 -5.21 -4.80 -2.83
C ILE A 43 -3.98 -5.59 -2.37
N ALA A 44 -3.53 -5.33 -1.14
CA ALA A 44 -2.47 -6.10 -0.52
C ALA A 44 -3.02 -7.31 0.24
N ASN A 45 -2.36 -8.46 0.09
CA ASN A 45 -2.54 -9.62 0.95
C ASN A 45 -1.38 -9.68 1.96
N PRO A 46 -1.56 -9.16 3.19
CA PRO A 46 -0.49 -9.15 4.17
C PRO A 46 -0.28 -10.51 4.85
N SER A 47 -1.05 -11.54 4.52
CA SER A 47 -0.96 -12.85 5.17
C SER A 47 0.18 -13.72 4.60
N ASP A 48 0.53 -14.79 5.32
CA ASP A 48 1.51 -15.79 4.88
C ASP A 48 0.91 -16.88 3.96
N LYS A 49 -0.31 -16.67 3.45
CA LYS A 49 -1.00 -17.63 2.59
C LYS A 49 -1.53 -16.94 1.35
N ASP A 50 -1.58 -17.69 0.25
CA ASP A 50 -2.32 -17.26 -0.93
C ASP A 50 -3.79 -17.02 -0.55
N LEU A 51 -4.34 -15.93 -1.07
CA LEU A 51 -5.70 -15.48 -0.80
C LEU A 51 -6.51 -15.50 -2.08
N ASP A 52 -7.57 -16.31 -2.09
CA ASP A 52 -8.62 -16.25 -3.11
C ASP A 52 -9.58 -15.11 -2.77
N LEU A 53 -9.71 -14.15 -3.69
CA LEU A 53 -10.60 -13.00 -3.54
C LEU A 53 -12.03 -13.28 -4.02
N SER A 54 -12.37 -14.52 -4.37
CA SER A 54 -13.72 -14.85 -4.86
C SER A 54 -14.86 -14.60 -3.86
N ASP A 55 -14.54 -14.53 -2.58
CA ASP A 55 -15.47 -14.12 -1.51
C ASP A 55 -15.38 -12.62 -1.17
N TYR A 56 -14.74 -11.82 -2.03
CA TYR A 56 -14.57 -10.39 -1.83
C TYR A 56 -15.18 -9.60 -2.99
N ARG A 57 -15.57 -8.36 -2.68
CA ARG A 57 -16.04 -7.39 -3.67
C ARG A 57 -15.50 -6.00 -3.40
N LEU A 58 -15.35 -5.23 -4.46
CA LEU A 58 -15.14 -3.78 -4.38
C LEU A 58 -16.46 -3.06 -4.56
N ILE A 59 -16.65 -1.99 -3.80
CA ILE A 59 -17.84 -1.16 -3.83
C ILE A 59 -17.43 0.31 -3.87
N ARG A 60 -18.09 1.07 -4.76
CA ARG A 60 -18.03 2.53 -4.79
C ARG A 60 -19.27 3.10 -4.12
N TRP A 61 -19.05 4.05 -3.21
CA TRP A 61 -20.08 4.80 -2.52
C TRP A 61 -20.15 6.18 -3.14
N GLN A 62 -21.04 6.29 -4.14
CA GLN A 62 -21.05 7.42 -5.06
C GLN A 62 -21.39 8.76 -4.37
N ASN A 63 -20.55 9.78 -4.58
CA ASN A 63 -20.81 11.19 -4.19
C ASN A 63 -21.37 11.34 -2.77
N GLY A 64 -20.77 10.67 -1.79
CA GLY A 64 -21.21 10.70 -0.39
C GLY A 64 -22.49 9.91 -0.06
N SER A 65 -22.95 9.02 -0.95
CA SER A 65 -24.07 8.11 -0.63
C SER A 65 -23.71 7.10 0.45
N ALA A 66 -24.64 6.85 1.38
CA ALA A 66 -24.59 5.71 2.31
C ALA A 66 -25.48 4.54 1.87
N VAL A 67 -26.10 4.64 0.68
CA VAL A 67 -27.00 3.62 0.14
C VAL A 67 -26.22 2.72 -0.80
N TYR A 68 -26.26 1.42 -0.53
CA TYR A 68 -25.68 0.41 -1.40
C TYR A 68 -26.50 0.24 -2.68
N ASP A 69 -25.80 0.16 -3.81
CA ASP A 69 -26.35 -0.20 -5.12
C ASP A 69 -25.43 -1.26 -5.76
N ALA A 70 -26.02 -2.33 -6.26
CA ALA A 70 -25.28 -3.41 -6.93
C ALA A 70 -24.56 -2.91 -8.20
N ALA A 71 -25.09 -1.88 -8.88
CA ALA A 71 -24.46 -1.26 -10.05
C ALA A 71 -23.14 -0.53 -9.71
N PHE A 72 -22.87 -0.23 -8.44
CA PHE A 72 -21.62 0.33 -7.95
C PHE A 72 -20.72 -0.72 -7.26
N SER A 73 -20.98 -2.01 -7.51
CA SER A 73 -20.21 -3.11 -6.95
C SER A 73 -19.66 -4.05 -8.03
N ILE A 74 -18.57 -4.74 -7.70
CA ILE A 74 -18.02 -5.81 -8.53
C ILE A 74 -17.39 -6.90 -7.66
N ASP A 75 -17.79 -8.14 -7.89
CA ASP A 75 -17.21 -9.31 -7.23
C ASP A 75 -15.85 -9.65 -7.84
N LEU A 76 -14.88 -10.01 -7.01
CA LEU A 76 -13.50 -10.29 -7.41
C LEU A 76 -13.28 -11.78 -7.72
N THR A 77 -14.31 -12.43 -8.26
CA THR A 77 -14.32 -13.87 -8.56
C THR A 77 -13.17 -14.25 -9.50
N GLY A 78 -12.43 -15.30 -9.11
CA GLY A 78 -11.32 -15.83 -9.91
C GLY A 78 -10.00 -15.05 -9.78
N ILE A 79 -9.93 -14.06 -8.90
CA ILE A 79 -8.70 -13.32 -8.59
C ILE A 79 -8.03 -13.94 -7.37
N THR A 80 -6.73 -14.18 -7.44
CA THR A 80 -5.93 -14.71 -6.33
C THR A 80 -4.70 -13.84 -6.12
N VAL A 81 -4.41 -13.51 -4.86
CA VAL A 81 -3.22 -12.76 -4.45
C VAL A 81 -2.28 -13.69 -3.71
N LYS A 82 -1.00 -13.71 -4.06
CA LYS A 82 -0.02 -14.54 -3.36
C LYS A 82 0.20 -14.05 -1.94
N ALA A 83 0.72 -14.93 -1.09
CA ALA A 83 1.16 -14.54 0.25
C ALA A 83 2.14 -13.36 0.18
N LYS A 84 1.92 -12.32 1.00
CA LYS A 84 2.75 -11.09 1.05
C LYS A 84 2.90 -10.38 -0.29
N ASP A 85 1.88 -10.46 -1.13
CA ASP A 85 1.86 -9.86 -2.46
C ASP A 85 0.66 -8.93 -2.60
N VAL A 86 0.58 -8.26 -3.75
CA VAL A 86 -0.52 -7.37 -4.11
C VAL A 86 -1.20 -7.83 -5.40
N VAL A 87 -2.37 -7.27 -5.68
CA VAL A 87 -3.00 -7.34 -7.00
C VAL A 87 -3.46 -5.95 -7.43
N VAL A 88 -3.14 -5.59 -8.68
CA VAL A 88 -3.48 -4.30 -9.27
C VAL A 88 -4.71 -4.45 -10.19
N LEU A 89 -5.81 -3.84 -9.77
CA LEU A 89 -7.08 -3.82 -10.50
C LEU A 89 -7.24 -2.48 -11.22
N VAL A 90 -7.34 -2.52 -12.55
CA VAL A 90 -7.45 -1.31 -13.39
C VAL A 90 -8.79 -1.30 -14.12
N ILE A 91 -9.36 -0.13 -14.33
CA ILE A 91 -10.58 0.00 -15.15
C ILE A 91 -10.34 -0.51 -16.58
N ASP A 92 -11.26 -1.33 -17.10
CA ASP A 92 -11.15 -1.91 -18.44
C ASP A 92 -11.53 -0.89 -19.52
N LYS A 93 -10.56 -0.03 -19.82
CA LYS A 93 -10.58 0.94 -20.91
C LYS A 93 -9.35 0.72 -21.77
N GLN A 94 -9.32 -0.38 -22.50
CA GLN A 94 -8.14 -0.77 -23.26
C GLN A 94 -8.12 -0.24 -24.70
N ASP A 95 -9.28 0.10 -25.26
CA ASP A 95 -9.45 0.58 -26.64
C ASP A 95 -8.86 1.98 -26.83
N CYS A 96 -7.64 2.03 -27.40
CA CYS A 96 -6.92 3.28 -27.66
C CYS A 96 -7.38 4.01 -28.94
N THR A 97 -8.40 3.50 -29.65
CA THR A 97 -8.97 4.21 -30.80
C THR A 97 -9.98 5.27 -30.39
N LYS A 98 -10.46 5.22 -29.14
CA LYS A 98 -11.37 6.23 -28.56
C LYS A 98 -10.64 7.54 -28.27
N THR A 99 -11.39 8.64 -28.30
CA THR A 99 -10.87 10.01 -28.12
C THR A 99 -11.69 10.79 -27.10
N GLY A 100 -11.18 11.95 -26.65
CA GLY A 100 -11.88 12.80 -25.69
C GLY A 100 -11.68 12.33 -24.26
N GLN A 101 -12.76 12.15 -23.50
CA GLN A 101 -12.69 11.68 -22.11
C GLN A 101 -12.66 10.15 -21.98
N ASP A 102 -13.10 9.42 -23.01
CA ASP A 102 -13.17 7.95 -23.00
C ASP A 102 -11.93 7.30 -23.65
N THR A 103 -10.73 7.85 -23.45
CA THR A 103 -9.49 7.26 -24.00
C THR A 103 -9.10 6.00 -23.24
N CYS A 104 -8.24 5.17 -23.84
CA CYS A 104 -7.67 4.06 -23.10
C CYS A 104 -6.82 4.50 -21.90
N VAL A 105 -6.62 3.60 -20.94
CA VAL A 105 -5.64 3.75 -19.86
C VAL A 105 -4.22 3.88 -20.43
N PHE A 106 -3.37 4.62 -19.74
CA PHE A 106 -2.00 4.90 -20.17
C PHE A 106 -1.14 3.63 -20.20
N ALA A 107 -0.18 3.59 -21.11
CA ALA A 107 0.70 2.43 -21.29
C ALA A 107 1.44 2.05 -20.00
N ASP A 108 1.89 3.04 -19.21
CA ASP A 108 2.59 2.80 -17.96
C ASP A 108 1.67 2.16 -16.90
N LEU A 109 0.39 2.54 -16.85
CA LEU A 109 -0.59 1.90 -15.97
C LEU A 109 -0.94 0.48 -16.46
N LYS A 110 -1.09 0.29 -17.78
CA LYS A 110 -1.28 -1.04 -18.39
C LYS A 110 -0.18 -2.00 -18.01
N ALA A 111 1.06 -1.51 -17.92
CA ALA A 111 2.23 -2.33 -17.57
C ALA A 111 2.24 -2.78 -16.11
N GLN A 112 1.49 -2.12 -15.22
CA GLN A 112 1.32 -2.53 -13.81
C GLN A 112 0.06 -3.37 -13.59
N THR A 113 -0.78 -3.57 -14.61
CA THR A 113 -2.11 -4.16 -14.44
C THR A 113 -2.04 -5.68 -14.35
N ASP A 114 -2.66 -6.26 -13.31
CA ASP A 114 -2.92 -7.70 -13.25
C ASP A 114 -4.28 -8.05 -13.85
N TYR A 115 -5.32 -7.28 -13.51
CA TYR A 115 -6.69 -7.49 -13.98
C TYR A 115 -7.36 -6.20 -14.43
N TYR A 116 -8.02 -6.26 -15.59
CA TYR A 116 -8.92 -5.23 -16.06
C TYR A 116 -10.35 -5.56 -15.62
N ILE A 117 -11.05 -4.59 -15.01
CA ILE A 117 -12.40 -4.76 -14.45
C ILE A 117 -13.32 -3.59 -14.82
N CYS A 118 -14.64 -3.78 -14.71
CA CYS A 118 -15.67 -2.77 -15.07
C CYS A 118 -15.59 -2.24 -16.53
N PRO A 119 -15.65 -3.10 -17.57
CA PRO A 119 -15.58 -2.68 -18.97
C PRO A 119 -16.77 -1.82 -19.43
N ASP A 120 -17.96 -2.07 -18.87
CA ASP A 120 -19.18 -1.34 -19.20
C ASP A 120 -19.72 -0.61 -17.96
N TYR A 121 -19.77 0.71 -18.05
CA TYR A 121 -20.33 1.60 -17.03
C TYR A 121 -21.74 1.21 -16.61
N ASN A 122 -22.57 0.73 -17.55
CA ASN A 122 -23.98 0.39 -17.28
C ASN A 122 -24.15 -0.97 -16.58
N VAL A 123 -23.10 -1.79 -16.54
CA VAL A 123 -23.10 -3.08 -15.82
C VAL A 123 -22.52 -2.91 -14.42
N SER A 124 -21.36 -2.25 -14.33
CA SER A 124 -20.73 -1.93 -13.05
C SER A 124 -19.90 -0.67 -13.20
N SER A 125 -20.21 0.34 -12.39
CA SER A 125 -19.49 1.63 -12.37
C SER A 125 -18.60 1.79 -11.14
N THR A 126 -18.20 0.68 -10.49
CA THR A 126 -17.31 0.65 -9.32
C THR A 126 -16.00 1.41 -9.56
N MET A 127 -15.33 1.18 -10.70
CA MET A 127 -14.04 1.80 -11.01
C MET A 127 -14.14 3.21 -11.63
N TYR A 128 -15.34 3.77 -11.73
CA TYR A 128 -15.57 5.12 -12.27
C TYR A 128 -15.60 6.19 -11.17
N PHE A 129 -14.80 5.97 -10.13
CA PHE A 129 -14.64 6.94 -9.06
C PHE A 129 -13.88 8.18 -9.55
N ASN A 130 -14.17 9.34 -8.97
CA ASN A 130 -13.63 10.64 -9.44
C ASN A 130 -13.27 11.61 -8.30
N GLY A 131 -12.76 11.05 -7.20
CA GLY A 131 -12.15 11.81 -6.11
C GLY A 131 -13.09 12.15 -4.95
N ASN A 132 -14.41 12.11 -5.12
CA ASN A 132 -15.39 12.37 -4.06
C ASN A 132 -16.24 11.14 -3.69
N ASP A 133 -15.81 9.95 -4.11
CA ASP A 133 -16.44 8.68 -3.79
C ASP A 133 -15.63 7.89 -2.76
N ALA A 134 -16.31 7.36 -1.74
CA ALA A 134 -15.68 6.41 -0.85
C ALA A 134 -15.62 5.05 -1.54
N MET A 135 -14.61 4.25 -1.22
CA MET A 135 -14.45 2.88 -1.72
C MET A 135 -14.43 1.92 -0.53
N SER A 136 -14.91 0.70 -0.72
CA SER A 136 -14.72 -0.34 0.27
C SER A 136 -14.40 -1.68 -0.35
N LEU A 137 -13.60 -2.46 0.38
CA LEU A 137 -13.39 -3.87 0.17
C LEU A 137 -14.28 -4.61 1.18
N ASN A 138 -15.14 -5.49 0.68
CA ASN A 138 -16.09 -6.22 1.51
C ASN A 138 -15.94 -7.72 1.33
N LYS A 139 -16.19 -8.48 2.39
CA LYS A 139 -16.27 -9.93 2.36
C LYS A 139 -17.72 -10.37 2.27
N ILE A 140 -18.07 -11.09 1.21
CA ILE A 140 -19.44 -11.39 0.79
C ILE A 140 -20.11 -12.37 1.75
N SER A 141 -19.39 -13.42 2.16
CA SER A 141 -19.91 -14.45 3.07
C SER A 141 -20.16 -13.93 4.48
N ASP A 142 -19.34 -12.99 4.96
CA ASP A 142 -19.45 -12.38 6.28
C ASP A 142 -20.47 -11.23 6.25
N ASN A 143 -21.71 -11.48 5.86
CA ASN A 143 -22.63 -10.39 5.55
C ASN A 143 -23.40 -9.81 6.74
N GLY A 144 -23.54 -10.51 7.88
CA GLY A 144 -24.22 -9.95 9.06
C GLY A 144 -25.60 -9.33 8.77
N GLN A 145 -26.31 -9.80 7.73
CA GLN A 145 -27.55 -9.25 7.15
C GLN A 145 -27.43 -8.01 6.23
N MET A 146 -26.22 -7.53 5.95
CA MET A 146 -25.95 -6.46 4.97
C MET A 146 -25.85 -7.04 3.55
N PRO A 147 -26.58 -6.51 2.55
CA PRO A 147 -26.52 -7.02 1.17
C PRO A 147 -25.16 -6.82 0.49
N PHE A 148 -24.26 -6.05 1.10
CA PHE A 148 -22.95 -5.69 0.59
C PHE A 148 -21.77 -6.43 1.25
N GLY A 149 -22.01 -7.31 2.24
CA GLY A 149 -20.94 -8.01 2.97
C GLY A 149 -20.29 -7.17 4.08
N ALA A 150 -19.53 -7.78 4.99
CA ALA A 150 -18.80 -7.04 6.04
C ALA A 150 -17.66 -6.23 5.43
N PHE A 151 -17.42 -5.05 6.00
CA PHE A 151 -16.26 -4.23 5.65
C PHE A 151 -14.97 -4.91 6.08
N VAL A 152 -14.06 -5.02 5.13
CA VAL A 152 -12.69 -5.45 5.33
C VAL A 152 -11.77 -4.23 5.32
N ASP A 153 -12.04 -3.28 4.42
CA ASP A 153 -11.37 -1.98 4.40
C ASP A 153 -12.30 -0.90 3.82
N ILE A 154 -12.08 0.34 4.23
CA ILE A 154 -12.83 1.53 3.79
C ILE A 154 -11.83 2.65 3.48
N PHE A 155 -11.91 3.17 2.27
CA PHE A 155 -11.23 4.37 1.79
C PHE A 155 -12.26 5.51 1.67
N GLY A 156 -12.07 6.60 2.39
CA GLY A 156 -13.04 7.70 2.47
C GLY A 156 -14.03 7.55 3.62
N LEU A 157 -15.07 8.38 3.60
CA LEU A 157 -16.18 8.34 4.56
C LEU A 157 -17.50 8.04 3.85
N ILE A 158 -18.06 6.86 4.08
CA ILE A 158 -19.34 6.48 3.49
C ILE A 158 -20.44 7.34 4.13
N GLY A 159 -21.22 8.05 3.32
CA GLY A 159 -22.25 8.98 3.79
C GLY A 159 -21.86 10.46 3.86
N GLU A 160 -20.61 10.83 3.54
CA GLU A 160 -20.16 12.23 3.45
C GLU A 160 -19.70 12.58 2.04
N ASP A 161 -20.25 13.65 1.47
CA ASP A 161 -19.75 14.23 0.22
C ASP A 161 -18.65 15.24 0.53
N PRO A 162 -17.38 14.98 0.17
CA PRO A 162 -16.29 15.92 0.40
C PRO A 162 -16.27 17.08 -0.60
N GLY A 163 -17.26 17.20 -1.48
CA GLY A 163 -17.28 18.12 -2.61
C GLY A 163 -16.57 17.50 -3.81
N GLN A 164 -15.44 18.07 -4.21
CA GLN A 164 -14.65 17.52 -5.33
C GLN A 164 -13.59 16.51 -4.90
N SER A 165 -13.15 16.52 -3.64
CA SER A 165 -12.04 15.72 -3.14
C SER A 165 -12.07 15.73 -1.62
N TRP A 166 -11.67 14.63 -0.99
CA TRP A 166 -11.17 14.72 0.39
C TRP A 166 -9.90 15.58 0.44
N THR A 167 -9.68 16.25 1.56
CA THR A 167 -8.57 17.18 1.74
C THR A 167 -7.75 16.87 3.00
N ASP A 168 -6.59 17.51 3.14
CA ASP A 168 -5.73 17.40 4.35
C ASP A 168 -6.19 18.28 5.53
N THR A 169 -7.23 19.08 5.36
CA THR A 169 -7.63 20.07 6.36
C THR A 169 -8.99 19.72 6.92
N TYR A 170 -9.08 19.45 8.22
CA TYR A 170 -10.36 19.17 8.92
C TYR A 170 -11.43 20.22 8.57
N PRO A 171 -12.69 19.84 8.24
CA PRO A 171 -13.27 18.48 8.25
C PRO A 171 -12.96 17.61 7.02
N TYR A 172 -11.82 17.80 6.37
CA TYR A 172 -11.30 16.98 5.26
C TYR A 172 -12.17 16.98 4.02
N THR A 173 -12.93 18.06 3.82
CA THR A 173 -13.73 18.32 2.63
C THR A 173 -13.19 19.54 1.89
N GLN A 174 -13.60 19.72 0.63
CA GLN A 174 -13.26 20.90 -0.17
C GLN A 174 -13.65 22.21 0.53
N ALA A 175 -14.76 22.23 1.27
CA ALA A 175 -15.23 23.42 1.97
C ALA A 175 -14.25 23.90 3.06
N ALA A 176 -13.39 23.01 3.57
CA ALA A 176 -12.35 23.34 4.53
C ALA A 176 -11.17 24.11 3.92
N GLY A 177 -11.04 24.12 2.58
CA GLY A 177 -9.97 24.82 1.86
C GLY A 177 -8.60 24.13 1.87
N GLY A 178 -8.53 22.86 2.27
CA GLY A 178 -7.31 22.05 2.20
C GLY A 178 -6.92 21.65 0.78
N ALA A 179 -5.71 21.09 0.62
CA ALA A 179 -5.26 20.56 -0.66
C ALA A 179 -6.07 19.31 -1.04
N TYR A 180 -6.27 19.06 -2.33
CA TYR A 180 -6.97 17.86 -2.80
C TYR A 180 -6.08 16.63 -2.69
N TRP A 181 -6.59 15.60 -2.03
CA TRP A 181 -5.88 14.35 -1.77
C TRP A 181 -6.35 13.18 -2.62
N THR A 182 -7.60 13.18 -3.07
CA THR A 182 -8.22 12.03 -3.75
C THR A 182 -8.62 12.32 -5.17
N ARG A 183 -8.99 13.56 -5.48
CA ARG A 183 -9.13 13.98 -6.87
C ARG A 183 -7.77 14.22 -7.47
N ASP A 184 -7.54 13.59 -8.60
CA ASP A 184 -6.43 13.80 -9.50
C ASP A 184 -5.09 13.47 -8.81
N GLN A 185 -5.08 12.41 -8.01
CA GLN A 185 -3.96 11.96 -7.19
C GLN A 185 -3.82 10.43 -7.20
N THR A 186 -2.63 9.99 -6.86
CA THR A 186 -2.35 8.61 -6.44
C THR A 186 -2.14 8.62 -4.94
N LEU A 187 -2.81 7.74 -4.18
CA LEU A 187 -2.56 7.59 -2.75
C LEU A 187 -1.99 6.22 -2.47
N ILE A 188 -0.87 6.19 -1.76
CA ILE A 188 -0.27 4.96 -1.24
C ILE A 188 -0.59 4.81 0.24
N ARG A 189 -0.94 3.60 0.66
CA ARG A 189 -1.15 3.26 2.06
C ARG A 189 0.19 3.30 2.78
N LYS A 190 0.24 3.90 3.97
CA LYS A 190 1.46 3.93 4.77
C LYS A 190 1.82 2.52 5.27
N PRO A 191 3.12 2.15 5.34
CA PRO A 191 3.53 0.81 5.78
C PRO A 191 3.08 0.39 7.17
N GLY A 192 2.95 1.36 8.08
CA GLY A 192 2.48 1.11 9.45
C GLY A 192 1.00 0.71 9.54
N ILE A 193 0.24 0.83 8.44
CA ILE A 193 -1.15 0.39 8.38
C ILE A 193 -1.19 -1.09 8.00
N THR A 194 -1.51 -1.91 9.00
CA THR A 194 -1.38 -3.38 8.94
C THR A 194 -2.72 -4.11 8.80
N GLN A 195 -3.82 -3.35 8.71
CA GLN A 195 -5.18 -3.85 8.52
C GLN A 195 -6.05 -2.74 7.93
N GLY A 196 -7.16 -3.15 7.31
CA GLY A 196 -8.17 -2.24 6.80
C GLY A 196 -9.06 -1.63 7.89
N VAL A 197 -9.77 -0.57 7.53
CA VAL A 197 -10.80 0.07 8.34
C VAL A 197 -12.09 -0.75 8.21
N THR A 198 -12.43 -1.52 9.23
CA THR A 198 -13.59 -2.45 9.22
C THR A 198 -14.88 -1.83 9.75
N THR A 199 -14.84 -0.57 10.18
CA THR A 199 -16.01 0.18 10.64
C THR A 199 -15.97 1.55 9.99
N ASN A 200 -17.06 1.94 9.34
CA ASN A 200 -17.16 3.27 8.75
C ASN A 200 -16.90 4.33 9.85
N PRO A 201 -15.90 5.23 9.70
CA PRO A 201 -15.45 6.10 10.80
C PRO A 201 -16.52 7.07 11.36
N GLY A 202 -17.69 7.16 10.72
CA GLY A 202 -18.59 8.30 10.79
C GLY A 202 -19.74 8.22 11.79
N THR A 203 -19.48 8.32 13.09
CA THR A 203 -20.49 9.00 13.93
C THR A 203 -19.85 10.15 14.71
N PRO A 204 -20.11 11.42 14.33
CA PRO A 204 -20.93 11.89 13.19
C PRO A 204 -20.24 11.72 11.82
N TYR A 205 -21.00 11.55 10.74
CA TYR A 205 -20.54 11.49 9.33
C TYR A 205 -19.96 12.82 8.80
N THR A 206 -19.31 13.60 9.67
CA THR A 206 -18.76 14.92 9.32
C THR A 206 -17.29 14.98 9.72
N GLY A 207 -16.39 14.93 8.75
CA GLY A 207 -14.95 15.06 8.91
C GLY A 207 -14.29 13.99 9.78
N ALA A 208 -14.86 12.79 9.80
CA ALA A 208 -14.34 11.67 10.59
C ALA A 208 -13.23 10.87 9.87
N TRP A 209 -13.03 11.08 8.56
CA TRP A 209 -11.98 10.43 7.79
C TRP A 209 -10.86 11.40 7.45
N ASN A 210 -9.71 11.25 8.11
CA ASN A 210 -8.49 11.99 7.80
C ASN A 210 -7.62 11.19 6.81
N PRO A 211 -7.49 11.60 5.54
CA PRO A 211 -6.65 10.87 4.58
C PRO A 211 -5.18 10.79 5.03
N THR A 212 -4.65 11.83 5.69
CA THR A 212 -3.23 11.89 6.08
C THR A 212 -2.85 10.90 7.17
N ALA A 213 -3.83 10.30 7.85
CA ALA A 213 -3.60 9.34 8.92
C ALA A 213 -3.07 8.01 8.38
N GLU A 214 -3.56 7.57 7.22
CA GLU A 214 -3.30 6.23 6.68
C GLU A 214 -2.65 6.26 5.29
N TRP A 215 -2.64 7.41 4.62
CA TRP A 215 -2.20 7.54 3.24
C TRP A 215 -1.12 8.61 3.05
N ASP A 216 -0.32 8.46 2.01
CA ASP A 216 0.50 9.51 1.41
C ASP A 216 -0.02 9.82 0.01
N SER A 217 -0.25 11.10 -0.28
CA SER A 217 -0.71 11.55 -1.60
C SER A 217 0.48 11.88 -2.50
N LEU A 218 0.46 11.31 -3.70
CA LEU A 218 1.44 11.48 -4.76
C LEU A 218 0.78 12.16 -5.97
N PRO A 219 1.56 12.88 -6.80
CA PRO A 219 1.03 13.57 -7.96
C PRO A 219 0.21 12.66 -8.89
N ARG A 220 -0.80 13.25 -9.53
CA ARG A 220 -1.60 12.63 -10.59
C ARG A 220 -0.76 11.76 -11.54
N ASN A 221 -1.31 10.60 -11.92
CA ASN A 221 -0.70 9.66 -12.87
C ASN A 221 0.65 9.09 -12.39
N THR A 222 0.86 8.99 -11.08
CA THR A 222 1.97 8.23 -10.52
C THR A 222 1.57 6.77 -10.46
N PHE A 223 2.26 5.90 -11.21
CA PHE A 223 1.95 4.46 -11.28
C PHE A 223 3.13 3.58 -10.84
N ASN A 224 4.28 4.16 -10.54
CA ASN A 224 5.51 3.42 -10.23
C ASN A 224 5.55 2.86 -8.80
N GLN A 225 4.50 3.06 -8.01
CA GLN A 225 4.32 2.47 -6.69
C GLN A 225 3.43 1.23 -6.72
N LEU A 226 2.66 1.03 -7.81
CA LEU A 226 1.84 -0.17 -8.01
C LEU A 226 2.71 -1.42 -8.19
N GLY A 227 2.13 -2.57 -7.87
CA GLY A 227 2.74 -3.88 -7.97
C GLY A 227 3.57 -4.28 -6.75
N PHE A 228 3.59 -3.46 -5.69
CA PHE A 228 4.13 -3.83 -4.39
C PHE A 228 3.59 -2.96 -3.26
N HIS A 229 3.50 -3.53 -2.05
CA HIS A 229 3.20 -2.75 -0.85
C HIS A 229 4.13 -3.16 0.29
N GLN A 230 4.84 -2.18 0.88
CA GLN A 230 5.55 -2.41 2.13
C GLN A 230 4.52 -2.41 3.27
N CYS A 231 4.41 -3.51 4.01
CA CYS A 231 3.55 -3.58 5.19
C CYS A 231 4.36 -4.00 6.42
N ASP A 232 4.19 -3.29 7.54
CA ASP A 232 4.91 -3.52 8.80
C ASP A 232 4.30 -4.67 9.63
N CYS A 233 3.92 -5.74 8.93
CA CYS A 233 3.32 -6.95 9.47
C CYS A 233 4.30 -7.79 10.28
N GLY A 234 4.50 -7.42 11.54
CA GLY A 234 5.29 -8.20 12.48
C GLY A 234 6.76 -7.79 12.59
N MET A 235 7.09 -6.51 12.40
CA MET A 235 8.41 -5.99 12.80
C MET A 235 8.40 -5.52 14.27
N LEU A 236 8.34 -6.46 15.22
CA LEU A 236 8.87 -6.28 16.58
C LEU A 236 9.59 -7.56 17.06
N ALA A 237 10.64 -7.94 16.33
CA ALA A 237 11.76 -8.73 16.85
C ALA A 237 13.01 -8.46 15.99
N GLY A 238 13.67 -7.33 16.27
CA GLY A 238 14.93 -6.98 15.62
C GLY A 238 14.75 -6.41 14.21
N ILE A 239 15.53 -5.38 13.90
CA ILE A 239 15.66 -4.79 12.57
C ILE A 239 15.92 -5.92 11.57
N ASN A 240 14.98 -6.25 10.68
CA ASN A 240 15.26 -7.07 9.51
C ASN A 240 14.25 -6.84 8.38
N ASN A 241 14.75 -6.12 7.37
CA ASN A 241 14.65 -6.46 5.95
C ASN A 241 13.24 -6.50 5.35
N HIS A 242 12.90 -5.37 4.72
CA HIS A 242 12.19 -5.41 3.44
C HIS A 242 12.69 -6.56 2.56
N ASN A 243 11.76 -7.38 2.11
CA ASN A 243 12.03 -8.58 1.36
C ASN A 243 11.52 -8.44 -0.08
N PRO A 244 12.28 -7.85 -1.02
CA PRO A 244 11.90 -7.81 -2.44
C PRO A 244 12.38 -9.09 -3.14
N LEU A 245 11.79 -10.26 -2.86
CA LEU A 245 12.39 -11.56 -3.26
C LEU A 245 12.27 -11.96 -4.73
N ALA A 246 11.63 -11.20 -5.60
CA ALA A 246 11.64 -11.57 -7.02
C ALA A 246 12.89 -11.12 -7.77
N ASN A 247 13.63 -10.09 -7.29
CA ASN A 247 14.71 -9.46 -8.07
C ASN A 247 15.87 -8.84 -7.22
N ASN A 248 15.98 -9.18 -5.94
CA ASN A 248 17.04 -8.66 -5.07
C ASN A 248 18.43 -9.24 -5.40
N PHE A 249 19.48 -8.57 -4.94
CA PHE A 249 20.86 -9.06 -4.96
C PHE A 249 21.29 -9.59 -3.59
N THR A 250 22.30 -10.46 -3.54
CA THR A 250 22.98 -10.90 -2.32
C THR A 250 24.31 -10.14 -2.16
N MET A 251 24.69 -9.90 -0.90
CA MET A 251 25.91 -9.19 -0.56
C MET A 251 26.49 -9.72 0.74
N TYR A 252 27.76 -10.11 0.74
CA TYR A 252 28.42 -10.77 1.86
C TYR A 252 29.94 -10.54 1.84
N PRO A 253 30.66 -10.66 2.96
CA PRO A 253 30.11 -10.77 4.31
C PRO A 253 29.53 -9.42 4.77
N ASN A 254 28.55 -9.48 5.68
CA ASN A 254 28.04 -8.30 6.38
C ASN A 254 27.85 -8.69 7.86
N PRO A 255 28.70 -8.20 8.79
CA PRO A 255 29.73 -7.16 8.62
C PRO A 255 30.91 -7.55 7.72
N THR A 256 31.61 -6.56 7.15
CA THR A 256 32.83 -6.74 6.34
C THR A 256 34.02 -6.02 6.97
N THR A 257 35.22 -6.59 6.85
CA THR A 257 36.51 -5.97 7.22
C THR A 257 37.38 -5.63 6.01
N GLY A 258 36.83 -5.78 4.79
CA GLY A 258 37.57 -5.54 3.56
C GLY A 258 36.73 -5.80 2.31
N ASN A 259 36.81 -6.99 1.74
CA ASN A 259 36.11 -7.28 0.49
C ASN A 259 34.64 -7.63 0.72
N LEU A 260 33.76 -6.94 0.00
CA LEU A 260 32.32 -7.18 -0.09
C LEU A 260 31.98 -7.79 -1.44
N TYR A 261 31.43 -8.99 -1.44
CA TYR A 261 31.05 -9.78 -2.61
C TYR A 261 29.58 -9.59 -2.93
N PHE A 262 29.25 -9.51 -4.21
CA PHE A 262 27.90 -9.30 -4.72
C PHE A 262 27.52 -10.41 -5.70
N GLU A 263 26.30 -10.93 -5.59
CA GLU A 263 25.66 -11.73 -6.63
C GLU A 263 24.24 -11.23 -6.89
N ALA A 264 23.87 -11.03 -8.16
CA ALA A 264 22.58 -10.47 -8.52
C ALA A 264 21.92 -11.23 -9.69
N PRO A 265 20.57 -11.30 -9.74
CA PRO A 265 19.85 -11.97 -10.82
C PRO A 265 19.98 -11.26 -12.18
N LYS A 266 20.29 -9.96 -12.21
CA LYS A 266 20.45 -9.16 -13.43
C LYS A 266 21.79 -8.42 -13.45
N LEU A 267 22.20 -7.96 -14.64
CA LEU A 267 23.42 -7.15 -14.79
C LEU A 267 23.31 -5.84 -14.02
N VAL A 268 24.32 -5.56 -13.20
CA VAL A 268 24.40 -4.37 -12.37
C VAL A 268 25.14 -3.27 -13.12
N SER A 269 24.47 -2.16 -13.40
CA SER A 269 25.05 -1.01 -14.08
C SER A 269 25.88 -0.12 -13.14
N GLN A 270 25.49 -0.04 -11.87
CA GLN A 270 26.16 0.80 -10.88
C GLN A 270 25.96 0.28 -9.45
N VAL A 271 26.98 0.47 -8.60
CA VAL A 271 26.88 0.35 -7.14
C VAL A 271 27.48 1.59 -6.50
N GLN A 272 26.81 2.16 -5.51
CA GLN A 272 27.24 3.30 -4.70
C GLN A 272 27.23 2.92 -3.22
N ILE A 273 28.26 3.33 -2.48
CA ILE A 273 28.27 3.30 -1.02
C ILE A 273 27.90 4.70 -0.53
N LEU A 274 26.92 4.76 0.35
CA LEU A 274 26.37 5.99 0.92
C LEU A 274 26.56 5.98 2.44
N THR A 275 26.90 7.13 3.01
CA THR A 275 26.84 7.34 4.45
C THR A 275 25.39 7.36 4.96
N LEU A 276 25.18 7.38 6.28
CA LEU A 276 23.85 7.57 6.88
C LEU A 276 23.19 8.90 6.48
N ALA A 277 23.98 9.91 6.11
CA ALA A 277 23.49 11.19 5.60
C ALA A 277 23.19 11.18 4.09
N GLY A 278 23.32 10.03 3.42
CA GLY A 278 23.09 9.88 1.98
C GLY A 278 24.24 10.37 1.09
N LEU A 279 25.36 10.82 1.66
CA LEU A 279 26.53 11.24 0.90
C LEU A 279 27.25 10.03 0.29
N GLU A 280 27.52 10.10 -1.01
CA GLU A 280 28.29 9.09 -1.74
C GLU A 280 29.76 9.08 -1.29
N THR A 281 30.28 7.91 -0.94
CA THR A 281 31.69 7.70 -0.62
C THR A 281 32.45 7.06 -1.78
N THR A 282 31.83 6.05 -2.40
CA THR A 282 32.43 5.27 -3.49
C THR A 282 31.37 4.84 -4.49
N ALA A 283 31.70 4.85 -5.78
CA ALA A 283 30.86 4.29 -6.83
C ALA A 283 31.66 3.42 -7.80
N ILE A 284 31.08 2.28 -8.21
CA ILE A 284 31.63 1.39 -9.24
C ILE A 284 30.57 1.08 -10.31
N LYS A 285 31.02 0.73 -11.51
CA LYS A 285 30.17 0.33 -12.65
C LYS A 285 30.56 -1.08 -13.10
N PRO A 286 30.12 -2.13 -12.39
CA PRO A 286 30.64 -3.48 -12.59
C PRO A 286 30.20 -4.10 -13.92
N ASN A 287 29.03 -3.74 -14.45
CA ASN A 287 28.43 -4.35 -15.64
C ASN A 287 28.43 -5.89 -15.59
N SER A 288 28.16 -6.44 -14.41
CA SER A 288 28.25 -7.87 -14.11
C SER A 288 27.18 -8.26 -13.10
N GLN A 289 26.81 -9.54 -13.10
CA GLN A 289 25.96 -10.15 -12.07
C GLN A 289 26.76 -10.51 -10.80
N LYS A 290 28.09 -10.73 -10.92
CA LYS A 290 28.97 -11.06 -9.80
C LYS A 290 30.20 -10.16 -9.80
N PHE A 291 30.51 -9.55 -8.66
CA PHE A 291 31.65 -8.65 -8.52
C PHE A 291 32.02 -8.46 -7.05
N THR A 292 33.17 -7.83 -6.82
CA THR A 292 33.70 -7.52 -5.49
C THR A 292 33.95 -6.02 -5.39
N LEU A 293 33.68 -5.46 -4.21
CA LEU A 293 34.03 -4.09 -3.83
C LEU A 293 34.92 -4.15 -2.59
N ASN A 294 36.06 -3.45 -2.63
CA ASN A 294 36.91 -3.28 -1.46
C ASN A 294 36.36 -2.14 -0.59
N THR A 295 36.18 -2.39 0.71
CA THR A 295 35.72 -1.42 1.71
C THR A 295 36.79 -1.09 2.75
N SER A 296 38.05 -1.51 2.56
CA SER A 296 39.13 -1.31 3.53
C SER A 296 39.49 0.16 3.76
N ASP A 297 39.21 1.02 2.78
CA ASP A 297 39.44 2.47 2.90
C ASP A 297 38.28 3.22 3.59
N LEU A 298 37.18 2.53 3.89
CA LEU A 298 36.04 3.14 4.58
C LEU A 298 36.27 3.08 6.10
N PRO A 299 36.06 4.19 6.83
CA PRO A 299 36.05 4.17 8.29
C PRO A 299 35.04 3.17 8.83
N GLN A 300 35.35 2.56 9.98
CA GLN A 300 34.43 1.68 10.70
C GLN A 300 33.09 2.38 10.93
N GLY A 301 31.98 1.74 10.57
CA GLY A 301 30.67 2.37 10.62
C GLY A 301 29.58 1.64 9.84
N THR A 302 28.39 2.24 9.87
CA THR A 302 27.23 1.76 9.09
C THR A 302 27.10 2.58 7.81
N TYR A 303 26.90 1.88 6.69
CA TYR A 303 26.70 2.47 5.37
C TYR A 303 25.48 1.84 4.69
N PHE A 304 25.03 2.48 3.62
CA PHE A 304 24.08 1.92 2.68
C PHE A 304 24.74 1.63 1.34
N VAL A 305 24.38 0.51 0.74
CA VAL A 305 24.77 0.11 -0.60
C VAL A 305 23.58 0.30 -1.52
N LYS A 306 23.68 1.27 -2.43
CA LYS A 306 22.70 1.50 -3.47
C LYS A 306 23.16 0.82 -4.76
N LEU A 307 22.41 -0.15 -5.23
CA LEU A 307 22.70 -0.94 -6.42
C LEU A 307 21.66 -0.63 -7.50
N GLN A 308 22.10 -0.45 -8.74
CA GLN A 308 21.24 -0.19 -9.90
C GLN A 308 21.49 -1.22 -11.00
N TYR A 309 20.43 -1.86 -11.50
CA TYR A 309 20.50 -2.74 -12.66
C TYR A 309 20.61 -1.97 -13.98
N ILE A 310 20.86 -2.66 -15.09
CA ILE A 310 20.85 -2.05 -16.43
C ILE A 310 19.46 -1.47 -16.78
N ASP A 311 18.40 -2.13 -16.35
CA ASP A 311 17.00 -1.69 -16.52
C ASP A 311 16.61 -0.49 -15.64
N LYS A 312 17.58 0.10 -14.92
CA LYS A 312 17.44 1.23 -14.00
C LYS A 312 16.71 0.93 -12.69
N THR A 313 16.28 -0.30 -12.44
CA THR A 313 15.76 -0.70 -11.12
C THR A 313 16.83 -0.54 -10.06
N MET A 314 16.46 -0.02 -8.89
CA MET A 314 17.39 0.27 -7.80
C MET A 314 17.03 -0.50 -6.51
N TYR A 315 18.06 -0.87 -5.75
CA TYR A 315 17.95 -1.50 -4.44
C TYR A 315 18.89 -0.82 -3.44
N LEU A 316 18.46 -0.73 -2.18
CA LEU A 316 19.27 -0.22 -1.09
C LEU A 316 19.43 -1.31 -0.01
N ARG A 317 20.66 -1.59 0.42
CA ARG A 317 20.92 -2.51 1.54
C ARG A 317 21.91 -1.91 2.53
N LYS A 318 21.69 -2.14 3.83
CA LYS A 318 22.64 -1.75 4.88
C LYS A 318 23.87 -2.66 4.87
N VAL A 319 25.06 -2.10 5.09
CA VAL A 319 26.30 -2.82 5.37
C VAL A 319 27.01 -2.23 6.58
N VAL A 320 27.67 -3.07 7.37
CA VAL A 320 28.52 -2.65 8.49
C VAL A 320 29.98 -2.92 8.13
N VAL A 321 30.82 -1.88 8.19
CA VAL A 321 32.28 -1.96 8.01
C VAL A 321 32.93 -2.00 9.39
N GLN A 322 33.77 -3.00 9.63
CA GLN A 322 34.51 -3.25 10.87
C GLN A 322 36.02 -3.21 10.64
#